data_AF-A0A952MV97-F1
#
_entry.id   AF-A0A952MV97-F1
#
_cell.length_a   1.000
_cell.length_b   1.000
_cell.length_c   1.000
_cell.angle_alpha   90.00
_cell.angle_beta   90.00
_cell.angle_gamma   90.00
#
_symmetry.space_group_name_H-M   'P 1'
#
loop_
_entity.id
_entity.type
_entity.pdbx_description
1 polymer ?
#
loop_
_entity_poly.entity_id
_entity_poly.type
_entity_poly.pdbx_seq_one_letter_code
_entity_poly.pdbx_strand_id
1 'polypeptide(L)' 'MKEKVQEIIDGVTVKYHANGKTIWSKGKINNGKPEGYWEWFRIDGTIKRSVHFAMVSR' A
#
# COMPACT_ATOMS: atom_id res chain seq x y z
N MET A 1 13.52 2.97 17.69
CA MET A 1 12.73 3.30 16.48
C MET A 1 11.71 2.18 16.30
N LYS A 2 10.40 2.45 16.27
CA LYS A 2 9.42 1.39 15.97
C LYS A 2 9.58 1.01 14.50
N GLU A 3 9.94 -0.23 14.24
CA GLU A 3 10.05 -0.76 12.88
C GLU A 3 8.70 -0.56 12.17
N LYS A 4 8.73 0.02 10.97
CA LYS A 4 7.52 0.19 10.18
C LYS A 4 7.12 -1.19 9.66
N VAL A 5 6.05 -1.74 10.22
CA VAL A 5 5.50 -3.02 9.79
C VAL A 5 5.03 -2.88 8.34
N GLN A 6 5.61 -3.68 7.46
CA GLN A 6 5.18 -3.85 6.07
C GLN A 6 5.19 -5.34 5.76
N GLU A 7 4.22 -5.78 4.96
CA GLU A 7 4.04 -7.16 4.56
C GLU A 7 3.79 -7.24 3.06
N ILE A 8 4.15 -8.36 2.45
CA ILE A 8 3.86 -8.65 1.05
C ILE A 8 2.94 -9.86 1.03
N ILE A 9 1.69 -9.66 0.63
CA ILE A 9 0.64 -10.68 0.58
C ILE A 9 0.20 -10.79 -0.88
N ASP A 10 0.43 -11.94 -1.50
CA ASP A 10 0.11 -12.19 -2.93
C ASP A 10 0.65 -11.11 -3.90
N GLY A 11 1.87 -10.64 -3.64
CA GLY A 11 2.52 -9.58 -4.43
C GLY A 11 1.96 -8.17 -4.20
N VAL A 12 1.01 -8.01 -3.27
CA VAL A 12 0.53 -6.70 -2.80
C VAL A 12 1.34 -6.30 -1.59
N THR A 13 1.99 -5.15 -1.67
CA THR A 13 2.65 -4.53 -0.52
C THR A 13 1.58 -3.90 0.37
N VAL A 14 1.59 -4.23 1.65
CA VAL A 14 0.72 -3.66 2.69
C VAL A 14 1.62 -2.97 3.71
N LYS A 15 1.34 -1.70 4.00
CA LYS A 15 2.04 -0.93 5.03
C LYS A 15 1.06 -0.54 6.12
N TYR A 16 1.47 -0.63 7.37
CA TYR A 16 0.61 -0.31 8.51
C TYR A 16 0.88 1.08 9.08
N HIS A 17 -0.12 1.65 9.73
CA HIS A 17 0.04 2.83 10.56
C HIS A 17 0.94 2.55 11.76
N ALA A 18 1.41 3.60 12.43
CA ALA A 18 2.28 3.48 13.62
C ALA A 18 1.63 2.71 14.79
N ASN A 19 0.31 2.51 14.76
CA ASN A 19 -0.42 1.67 15.71
C ASN A 19 -0.23 0.16 15.45
N GLY A 20 0.28 -0.24 14.29
CA GLY A 20 0.47 -1.64 13.87
C GLY A 20 -0.82 -2.41 13.60
N LYS A 21 -2.00 -1.80 13.74
CA LYS A 21 -3.31 -2.46 13.64
C LYS A 21 -4.04 -2.17 12.34
N THR A 22 -3.89 -0.96 11.83
CA THR A 22 -4.66 -0.48 10.66
C THR A 22 -3.72 -0.25 9.48
N ILE A 23 -4.18 -0.60 8.29
CA ILE A 23 -3.44 -0.40 7.05
C ILE A 23 -3.30 1.11 6.80
N TRP A 24 -2.12 1.55 6.42
CA TRP A 24 -1.83 2.90 5.95
C TRP A 24 -1.89 2.99 4.42
N SER A 25 -1.35 1.99 3.73
CA SER A 25 -1.44 1.89 2.27
C SER A 25 -1.29 0.45 1.80
N LYS A 26 -1.91 0.13 0.66
CA LYS A 26 -1.67 -1.13 -0.04
C LYS A 26 -1.66 -0.96 -1.56
N GLY A 27 -0.87 -1.78 -2.24
CA GLY A 27 -0.81 -1.80 -3.70
C GLY A 27 0.31 -2.70 -4.22
N LYS A 28 0.28 -3.02 -5.52
CA LYS A 28 1.31 -3.85 -6.14
C LYS A 28 2.52 -3.01 -6.51
N ILE A 29 3.70 -3.62 -6.40
CA ILE A 29 4.96 -3.06 -6.90
C ILE A 29 5.49 -4.02 -7.95
N ASN A 30 5.66 -3.53 -9.17
CA ASN A 30 6.28 -4.26 -10.26
C ASN A 30 7.54 -3.52 -10.72
N ASN A 31 8.68 -4.22 -10.78
CA ASN A 31 9.98 -3.63 -11.15
C ASN A 31 10.32 -2.32 -10.39
N GLY A 32 10.01 -2.28 -9.09
CA GLY A 32 10.27 -1.12 -8.24
C GLY A 32 9.31 0.06 -8.44
N LYS A 33 8.31 -0.06 -9.32
CA LYS A 33 7.27 0.96 -9.57
C LYS A 33 5.91 0.49 -9.06
N PRO A 34 5.07 1.41 -8.55
CA PRO A 34 3.69 1.07 -8.21
C PRO A 34 2.92 0.68 -9.48
N GLU A 35 2.12 -0.38 -9.39
CA GLU A 35 1.29 -0.90 -10.48
C GLU A 35 -0.13 -1.19 -9.98
N GLY A 36 -1.11 -0.98 -10.85
CA GLY A 36 -2.50 -1.26 -10.57
C GLY A 36 -3.07 -0.30 -9.52
N TYR A 37 -4.03 -0.78 -8.74
CA TYR A 37 -4.65 0.02 -7.70
C TYR A 37 -3.75 0.16 -6.49
N TRP A 38 -3.57 1.42 -6.10
CA TRP A 38 -2.97 1.82 -4.85
C TRP A 38 -4.00 2.55 -4.02
N GLU A 39 -4.14 2.11 -2.77
CA GLU A 39 -5.09 2.66 -1.83
C GLU A 39 -4.35 3.15 -0.59
N TRP A 40 -4.77 4.30 -0.09
CA TRP A 40 -4.30 4.87 1.17
C TRP A 40 -5.48 4.98 2.11
N PHE A 41 -5.26 4.64 3.37
CA PHE A 41 -6.28 4.59 4.38
C PHE A 41 -5.95 5.59 5.50
N ARG A 42 -7.00 6.04 6.19
CA ARG A 42 -6.89 6.76 7.44
C ARG A 42 -6.76 5.77 8.60
N ILE A 43 -6.42 6.30 9.78
CA ILE A 43 -6.27 5.51 11.01
C ILE A 43 -7.57 4.80 11.43
N ASP A 44 -8.72 5.29 10.98
CA ASP A 44 -10.04 4.69 11.21
C ASP A 44 -10.40 3.60 10.18
N GLY A 45 -9.51 3.31 9.22
CA GLY A 45 -9.72 2.34 8.16
C GLY A 45 -10.47 2.89 6.92
N THR A 46 -10.92 4.14 6.93
CA THR A 46 -11.59 4.73 5.76
C THR A 46 -10.60 5.01 4.63
N ILE A 47 -11.05 4.86 3.39
CA ILE A 47 -10.23 5.19 2.22
C ILE A 47 -9.99 6.71 2.21
N LYS A 48 -8.71 7.08 2.24
CA LYS A 48 -8.26 8.45 2.04
C LYS A 48 -8.15 8.76 0.55
N ARG A 49 -7.62 7.81 -0.23
CA ARG A 49 -7.35 7.98 -1.66
C ARG A 49 -7.22 6.61 -2.32
N SER A 50 -7.61 6.53 -3.58
CA SER A 50 -7.21 5.47 -4.50
C SER A 50 -6.61 6.09 -5.76
N VAL A 51 -5.59 5.44 -6.32
CA VAL A 51 -4.95 5.81 -7.59
C VAL A 51 -4.73 4.54 -8.39
N HIS A 52 -5.00 4.59 -9.69
CA HIS A 52 -4.65 3.52 -10.61
C HIS A 52 -3.35 3.90 -11.33
N PHE A 53 -2.29 3.12 -11.09
CA PHE A 53 -1.06 3.19 -11.84
C PHE A 53 -1.15 2.23 -13.02
N ALA A 54 -1.30 2.79 -14.23
CA ALA A 54 -1.23 1.98 -15.44
C ALA A 54 0.15 1.30 -15.52
N MET A 55 0.15 0.02 -15.84
CA MET A 55 1.38 -0.68 -16.20
C MET A 55 1.97 0.05 -17.40
N VAL A 56 3.17 0.60 -17.25
CA VAL A 56 3.89 1.17 -18.38
C VAL A 56 4.44 0.00 -19.17
N SER A 57 3.65 -0.49 -20.13
CA SER A 57 4.13 -1.37 -21.19
C SER A 57 5.14 -0.57 -22.01
N ARG A 58 6.42 -0.91 -21.90
CA ARG A 58 7.45 -0.40 -22.80
C ARG A 58 7.47 -1.22 -24.07
#